data_AF-A0A516NZA4-F1
#
_entry.id   AF-A0A516NZA4-F1
#
_cell.length_a   1.000
_cell.length_b   1.000
_cell.length_c   1.000
_cell.angle_alpha   90.00
_cell.angle_beta   90.00
_cell.angle_gamma   90.00
#
_symmetry.space_group_name_H-M   'P 1'
#
loop_
_entity.id
_entity.type
_entity.pdbx_description
1 polymer ?
#
loop_
_entity_poly.entity_id
_entity_poly.type
_entity_poly.pdbx_seq_one_letter_code
_entity_poly.pdbx_strand_id
1 'polypeptide(L)'
;MKRLASLLLLLLFNSMFSQNLKEYRSLIKSSKDSEKASKTLIEKSTKTYNTTKEPIFAGFIAVGDFFMAKHAFNPLKKISHFNHGKKMLEMALKADPYNLELRLMRLMAQENIPKILGYHHDIEEDRNILIKGYKKIDDPDLKNFIIEYLKL
;
A
#
# COMPACT_ATOMS: atom_id res chain seq x y z
N MET A 1 -31.55 23.00 -1.63
CA MET A 1 -30.95 22.65 -0.33
C MET A 1 -30.58 21.16 -0.22
N LYS A 2 -31.49 20.21 -0.48
CA LYS A 2 -31.18 18.76 -0.37
C LYS A 2 -30.00 18.29 -1.23
N ARG A 3 -29.89 18.74 -2.49
CA ARG A 3 -28.75 18.42 -3.39
C ARG A 3 -27.40 19.01 -2.95
N LEU A 4 -27.42 20.23 -2.39
CA LEU A 4 -26.23 20.88 -1.82
C LEU A 4 -25.77 20.17 -0.55
N ALA A 5 -26.72 19.75 0.31
CA ALA A 5 -26.42 18.96 1.49
C ALA A 5 -25.84 17.57 1.14
N SER A 6 -26.34 16.91 0.09
CA SER A 6 -25.78 15.64 -0.39
C SER A 6 -24.37 15.77 -0.95
N LEU A 7 -24.07 16.85 -1.69
CA LEU A 7 -22.72 17.14 -2.17
C LEU A 7 -21.75 17.43 -1.01
N LEU A 8 -22.21 18.20 -0.02
CA LEU A 8 -21.42 18.48 1.18
C LEU A 8 -21.12 17.21 1.98
N LEU A 9 -22.11 16.31 2.12
CA LEU A 9 -21.93 15.03 2.82
C LEU A 9 -20.94 14.10 2.09
N LEU A 10 -20.97 14.06 0.76
CA LEU A 10 -19.99 13.32 -0.05
C LEU A 10 -18.57 13.86 0.13
N LEU A 11 -18.40 15.18 0.17
CA LEU A 11 -17.09 15.80 0.38
C LEU A 11 -16.51 15.48 1.78
N LEU A 12 -17.35 15.46 2.81
CA LEU A 12 -16.94 15.10 4.17
C LEU A 12 -16.50 13.63 4.27
N PHE A 13 -17.19 12.72 3.57
CA PHE A 13 -16.86 11.29 3.58
C PHE A 13 -15.50 10.99 2.92
N ASN A 14 -15.22 11.64 1.77
CA ASN A 14 -13.93 11.50 1.08
C ASN A 14 -12.75 12.04 1.90
N SER A 15 -12.96 13.13 2.64
CA SER A 15 -11.94 13.71 3.52
C SER A 15 -11.54 12.77 4.67
N MET A 16 -12.53 12.13 5.31
CA MET A 16 -12.26 11.15 6.37
C MET A 16 -11.52 9.91 5.86
N PHE A 17 -11.86 9.45 4.65
CA PHE A 17 -11.19 8.31 4.03
C PHE A 17 -9.72 8.61 3.71
N SER A 18 -9.43 9.76 3.10
CA SER A 18 -8.04 10.18 2.81
C SER A 18 -7.22 10.38 4.09
N GLN A 19 -7.80 10.97 5.13
CA GLN A 19 -7.12 11.12 6.43
C GLN A 19 -6.77 9.78 7.07
N ASN A 20 -7.61 8.76 6.89
CA ASN A 20 -7.36 7.41 7.38
C ASN A 20 -6.18 6.75 6.62
N LEU A 21 -6.15 6.87 5.29
CA LEU A 21 -5.07 6.32 4.45
C LEU A 21 -3.70 6.95 4.75
N LYS A 22 -3.67 8.26 5.03
CA LYS A 22 -2.44 8.97 5.42
C LYS A 22 -1.75 8.32 6.64
N GLU A 23 -2.52 7.82 7.60
CA GLU A 23 -1.97 7.15 8.77
C GLU A 23 -1.26 5.84 8.40
N TYR A 24 -1.83 5.04 7.50
CA TYR A 24 -1.18 3.81 7.02
C TYR A 24 0.10 4.11 6.23
N ARG A 25 0.13 5.17 5.41
CA ARG A 25 1.34 5.60 4.70
C ARG A 25 2.43 6.06 5.66
N SER A 26 2.06 6.76 6.74
CA SER A 26 3.00 7.09 7.82
C SER A 26 3.58 5.81 8.45
N LEU A 27 2.72 4.81 8.72
CA LEU A 27 3.16 3.51 9.22
C LEU A 27 4.07 2.77 8.22
N ILE A 28 3.84 2.83 6.91
CA ILE A 28 4.76 2.30 5.89
C ILE A 28 6.15 2.92 6.07
N LYS A 29 6.24 4.26 6.17
CA LYS A 29 7.51 4.98 6.31
C LYS A 29 8.24 4.52 7.57
N SER A 30 7.55 4.43 8.71
CA SER A 30 8.15 3.96 9.97
C SER A 30 8.49 2.47 9.99
N SER A 31 7.75 1.63 9.26
CA SER A 31 7.95 0.18 9.22
C SER A 31 9.28 -0.22 8.61
N LYS A 32 9.87 0.63 7.76
CA LYS A 32 11.20 0.40 7.18
C LYS A 32 12.26 0.08 8.24
N ASP A 33 12.20 0.78 9.38
CA ASP A 33 13.24 0.73 10.41
C ASP A 33 12.70 0.26 11.78
N SER A 34 11.43 -0.15 11.85
CA SER A 34 10.79 -0.60 13.10
C SER A 34 9.93 -1.84 12.89
N GLU A 35 10.32 -2.95 13.53
CA GLU A 35 9.51 -4.17 13.59
C GLU A 35 8.16 -3.90 14.29
N LYS A 36 8.16 -3.05 15.33
CA LYS A 36 6.93 -2.66 16.04
C LYS A 36 5.96 -1.95 15.11
N ALA A 37 6.44 -0.98 14.32
CA ALA A 37 5.60 -0.30 13.34
C ALA A 37 5.07 -1.26 12.27
N SER A 38 5.89 -2.24 11.84
CA SER A 38 5.48 -3.27 10.88
C SER A 38 4.32 -4.12 11.43
N LYS A 39 4.41 -4.55 12.69
CA LYS A 39 3.32 -5.27 13.38
C LYS A 39 2.06 -4.42 13.49
N THR A 40 2.19 -3.16 13.91
CA THR A 40 1.05 -2.23 13.98
C THR A 40 0.39 -2.02 12.62
N LEU A 41 1.18 -1.90 11.54
CA LEU A 41 0.66 -1.81 10.18
C LEU A 41 -0.15 -3.04 9.81
N ILE A 42 0.36 -4.25 10.06
CA ILE A 42 -0.36 -5.51 9.79
C ILE A 42 -1.64 -5.58 10.60
N GLU A 43 -1.59 -5.37 11.91
CA GLU A 43 -2.73 -5.51 12.81
C GLU A 43 -3.86 -4.54 12.46
N LYS A 44 -3.52 -3.25 12.28
CA LYS A 44 -4.48 -2.21 11.94
C LYS A 44 -5.11 -2.45 10.58
N SER A 45 -4.30 -2.80 9.58
CA SER A 45 -4.78 -3.07 8.22
C SER A 45 -5.64 -4.32 8.17
N THR A 46 -5.29 -5.37 8.92
CA THR A 46 -6.09 -6.60 9.04
C THR A 46 -7.44 -6.32 9.67
N LYS A 47 -7.48 -5.53 10.75
CA LYS A 47 -8.73 -5.14 11.40
C LYS A 47 -9.64 -4.40 10.43
N THR A 48 -9.11 -3.41 9.71
CA THR A 48 -9.90 -2.62 8.75
C THR A 48 -10.34 -3.47 7.56
N TYR A 49 -9.44 -4.27 6.97
CA TYR A 49 -9.75 -5.19 5.88
C TYR A 49 -10.86 -6.17 6.26
N ASN A 50 -10.88 -6.68 7.49
CA ASN A 50 -11.92 -7.60 7.92
C ASN A 50 -13.31 -6.97 7.97
N THR A 51 -13.40 -5.66 8.19
CA THR A 51 -14.64 -4.90 8.21
C THR A 51 -15.05 -4.42 6.82
N THR A 52 -14.12 -3.84 6.05
CA THR A 52 -14.44 -3.15 4.79
C THR A 52 -14.29 -4.03 3.56
N LYS A 53 -13.40 -5.04 3.62
CA LYS A 53 -12.95 -5.86 2.49
C LYS A 53 -12.33 -5.08 1.34
N GLU A 54 -11.95 -3.82 1.58
CA GLU A 54 -11.32 -3.00 0.56
C GLU A 54 -9.90 -3.50 0.23
N PRO A 55 -9.56 -3.71 -1.06
CA PRO A 55 -8.27 -4.24 -1.48
C PRO A 55 -7.05 -3.46 -0.97
N ILE A 56 -7.17 -2.15 -0.80
CA ILE A 56 -6.06 -1.30 -0.34
C ILE A 56 -5.48 -1.75 1.01
N PHE A 57 -6.34 -2.22 1.93
CA PHE A 57 -5.88 -2.70 3.24
C PHE A 57 -5.15 -4.05 3.14
N ALA A 58 -5.49 -4.89 2.16
CA ALA A 58 -4.68 -6.08 1.86
C ALA A 58 -3.28 -5.68 1.34
N GLY A 59 -3.17 -4.59 0.58
CA GLY A 59 -1.88 -3.99 0.20
C GLY A 59 -1.07 -3.53 1.42
N PHE A 60 -1.68 -2.83 2.37
CA PHE A 60 -0.98 -2.41 3.59
C PHE A 60 -0.51 -3.58 4.46
N ILE A 61 -1.32 -4.65 4.57
CA ILE A 61 -0.90 -5.91 5.22
C ILE A 61 0.37 -6.44 4.54
N ALA A 62 0.36 -6.49 3.21
CA ALA A 62 1.49 -7.01 2.44
C ALA A 62 2.79 -6.22 2.68
N VAL A 63 2.72 -4.89 2.67
CA VAL A 63 3.88 -4.04 2.95
C VAL A 63 4.42 -4.27 4.36
N GLY A 64 3.54 -4.40 5.35
CA GLY A 64 3.92 -4.76 6.71
C GLY A 64 4.65 -6.11 6.77
N ASP A 65 4.16 -7.11 6.04
CA ASP A 65 4.81 -8.42 5.94
C ASP A 65 6.18 -8.35 5.25
N PHE A 66 6.34 -7.59 4.18
CA PHE A 66 7.65 -7.40 3.55
C PHE A 66 8.66 -6.77 4.52
N PHE A 67 8.24 -5.81 5.34
CA PHE A 67 9.09 -5.27 6.39
C PHE A 67 9.34 -6.28 7.52
N MET A 68 8.36 -7.10 7.92
CA MET A 68 8.60 -8.21 8.85
C MET A 68 9.63 -9.21 8.30
N ALA A 69 9.62 -9.48 6.99
CA ALA A 69 10.65 -10.30 6.34
C ALA A 69 12.05 -9.65 6.41
N LYS A 70 12.13 -8.32 6.28
CA LYS A 70 13.37 -7.57 6.50
C LYS A 70 13.87 -7.72 7.94
N HIS A 71 12.99 -7.52 8.93
CA HIS A 71 13.34 -7.50 10.37
C HIS A 71 13.61 -8.89 10.97
N ALA A 72 12.98 -9.94 10.46
CA ALA A 72 13.10 -11.27 11.03
C ALA A 72 14.54 -11.82 10.93
N PHE A 73 15.06 -12.41 12.02
CA PHE A 73 16.37 -13.09 12.00
C PHE A 73 16.32 -14.49 11.37
N ASN A 74 15.22 -15.23 11.56
CA ASN A 74 15.08 -16.60 11.09
C ASN A 74 14.71 -16.64 9.59
N PRO A 75 15.51 -17.31 8.73
CA PRO A 75 15.23 -17.42 7.29
C PRO A 75 13.84 -17.99 6.94
N LEU A 76 13.35 -18.97 7.69
CA LEU A 76 12.02 -19.55 7.47
C LEU A 76 10.92 -18.52 7.74
N LYS A 77 11.09 -17.70 8.77
CA LYS A 77 10.16 -16.59 9.06
C LYS A 77 10.23 -15.52 7.98
N LYS A 78 11.43 -15.18 7.49
CA LYS A 78 11.59 -14.25 6.36
C LYS A 78 10.80 -14.70 5.14
N ILE A 79 10.95 -15.96 4.75
CA ILE A 79 10.26 -16.54 3.61
C ILE A 79 8.74 -16.61 3.85
N SER A 80 8.31 -16.99 5.05
CA SER A 80 6.88 -17.00 5.40
C SER A 80 6.24 -15.63 5.26
N HIS A 81 6.87 -14.59 5.81
CA HIS A 81 6.40 -13.21 5.69
C HIS A 81 6.38 -12.74 4.24
N PHE A 82 7.47 -12.99 3.49
CA PHE A 82 7.52 -12.64 2.07
C PHE A 82 6.39 -13.31 1.26
N ASN A 83 6.17 -14.61 1.45
CA ASN A 83 5.14 -15.35 0.73
C ASN A 83 3.73 -14.86 1.09
N HIS A 84 3.48 -14.57 2.37
CA HIS A 84 2.21 -14.00 2.81
C HIS A 84 1.99 -12.61 2.21
N GLY A 85 2.99 -11.73 2.28
CA GLY A 85 2.91 -10.39 1.70
C GLY A 85 2.67 -10.42 0.19
N LYS A 86 3.42 -11.26 -0.54
CA LYS A 86 3.23 -11.46 -1.99
C LYS A 86 1.78 -11.90 -2.28
N LYS A 87 1.27 -12.90 -1.57
CA LYS A 87 -0.11 -13.37 -1.75
C LYS A 87 -1.14 -12.26 -1.53
N MET A 88 -0.99 -11.48 -0.46
CA MET A 88 -1.93 -10.41 -0.11
C MET A 88 -1.92 -9.28 -1.14
N LEU A 89 -0.74 -8.87 -1.60
CA LEU A 89 -0.60 -7.80 -2.58
C LEU A 89 -1.12 -8.21 -3.96
N GLU A 90 -0.79 -9.41 -4.43
CA GLU A 90 -1.30 -9.92 -5.72
C GLU A 90 -2.82 -10.12 -5.69
N MET A 91 -3.38 -10.52 -4.53
CA MET A 91 -4.83 -10.59 -4.35
C MET A 91 -5.46 -9.19 -4.43
N ALA A 92 -4.85 -8.19 -3.78
CA ALA A 92 -5.33 -6.82 -3.81
C ALA A 92 -5.31 -6.25 -5.23
N LEU A 93 -4.22 -6.44 -5.96
CA LEU A 93 -4.09 -6.00 -7.36
C LEU A 93 -5.03 -6.75 -8.31
N LYS A 94 -5.33 -8.01 -8.06
CA LYS A 94 -6.35 -8.72 -8.84
C LYS A 94 -7.74 -8.10 -8.63
N ALA A 95 -8.03 -7.62 -7.43
CA ALA A 95 -9.33 -7.03 -7.09
C ALA A 95 -9.44 -5.56 -7.54
N ASP A 96 -8.35 -4.79 -7.49
CA ASP A 96 -8.30 -3.39 -7.92
C ASP A 96 -7.01 -3.10 -8.72
N PRO A 97 -6.95 -3.54 -9.99
CA PRO A 97 -5.72 -3.55 -10.78
C PRO A 97 -5.24 -2.15 -11.18
N TYR A 98 -6.07 -1.12 -11.11
CA TYR A 98 -5.69 0.24 -11.50
C TYR A 98 -5.44 1.16 -10.30
N ASN A 99 -5.52 0.63 -9.08
CA ASN A 99 -5.22 1.38 -7.88
C ASN A 99 -3.75 1.81 -7.86
N LEU A 100 -3.52 3.13 -7.97
CA LEU A 100 -2.16 3.67 -8.02
C LEU A 100 -1.39 3.42 -6.72
N GLU A 101 -2.05 3.37 -5.57
CA GLU A 101 -1.37 3.11 -4.31
C GLU A 101 -0.94 1.64 -4.19
N LEU A 102 -1.76 0.68 -4.62
CA LEU A 102 -1.35 -0.73 -4.70
C LEU A 102 -0.19 -0.94 -5.67
N ARG A 103 -0.23 -0.26 -6.83
CA ARG A 103 0.85 -0.30 -7.83
C ARG A 103 2.15 0.29 -7.27
N LEU A 104 2.06 1.38 -6.50
CA LEU A 104 3.21 1.93 -5.77
C LEU A 104 3.77 0.91 -4.78
N MET A 105 2.92 0.28 -3.97
CA MET A 105 3.36 -0.73 -2.99
C MET A 105 4.06 -1.91 -3.67
N ARG A 106 3.54 -2.40 -4.81
CA ARG A 106 4.19 -3.47 -5.57
C ARG A 106 5.52 -3.03 -6.16
N LEU A 107 5.59 -1.85 -6.76
CA LEU A 107 6.85 -1.29 -7.27
C LEU A 107 7.91 -1.21 -6.15
N MET A 108 7.53 -0.66 -4.99
CA MET A 108 8.39 -0.59 -3.81
C MET A 108 8.92 -1.96 -3.39
N ALA A 109 8.04 -2.96 -3.32
CA ALA A 109 8.42 -4.32 -2.96
C ALA A 109 9.39 -4.91 -4.00
N GLN A 110 9.04 -4.85 -5.29
CA GLN A 110 9.81 -5.43 -6.37
C GLN A 110 11.23 -4.85 -6.49
N GLU A 111 11.40 -3.56 -6.23
CA GLU A 111 12.71 -2.89 -6.31
C GLU A 111 13.62 -3.18 -5.09
N ASN A 112 13.04 -3.57 -3.95
CA ASN A 112 13.79 -3.78 -2.70
C ASN A 112 13.96 -5.28 -2.34
N ILE A 113 13.20 -6.18 -2.95
CA ILE A 113 13.25 -7.62 -2.67
C ILE A 113 14.36 -8.28 -3.51
N PRO A 114 15.18 -9.18 -2.90
CA PRO A 114 16.23 -9.88 -3.63
C PRO A 114 15.73 -10.60 -4.89
N LYS A 115 16.42 -10.39 -6.02
CA LYS A 115 16.03 -10.94 -7.33
C LYS A 115 15.85 -12.47 -7.34
N ILE A 116 16.60 -13.19 -6.51
CA ILE A 116 16.49 -14.65 -6.37
C ILE A 116 15.10 -15.14 -5.94
N LEU A 117 14.28 -14.26 -5.33
CA LEU A 117 12.90 -14.57 -4.95
C LEU A 117 11.89 -14.35 -6.10
N GLY A 118 12.34 -13.90 -7.26
CA GLY A 118 11.52 -13.85 -8.48
C GLY A 118 10.35 -12.86 -8.43
N TYR A 119 10.43 -11.82 -7.58
CA TYR A 119 9.39 -10.80 -7.47
C TYR A 119 9.86 -9.46 -8.03
N HIS A 120 10.05 -9.39 -9.35
CA HIS A 120 10.60 -8.21 -10.03
C HIS A 120 10.16 -8.08 -11.50
N HIS A 121 9.14 -8.83 -11.93
CA HIS A 121 8.77 -8.93 -13.34
C HIS A 121 7.92 -7.75 -13.84
N ASP A 122 7.24 -7.05 -12.93
CA ASP A 122 6.27 -6.01 -13.29
C ASP A 122 6.75 -4.58 -12.98
N ILE A 123 8.06 -4.40 -12.72
CA ILE A 123 8.64 -3.09 -12.33
C ILE A 123 8.32 -2.02 -13.38
N GLU A 124 8.57 -2.31 -14.66
CA GLU A 124 8.31 -1.37 -15.76
C GLU A 124 6.83 -1.10 -15.96
N GLU A 125 5.97 -2.11 -15.76
CA GLU A 125 4.52 -1.94 -15.86
C GLU A 125 4.02 -0.97 -14.78
N ASP A 126 4.36 -1.24 -13.51
CA ASP A 126 3.89 -0.44 -12.38
C ASP A 126 4.40 1.01 -12.48
N ARG A 127 5.68 1.20 -12.83
CA ARG A 127 6.26 2.52 -13.05
C ARG A 127 5.50 3.31 -14.13
N ASN A 128 5.19 2.67 -15.25
CA ASN A 128 4.44 3.30 -16.34
C ASN A 128 3.01 3.67 -15.96
N ILE A 129 2.31 2.81 -15.23
CA ILE A 129 0.96 3.08 -14.72
C ILE A 129 0.99 4.30 -13.79
N LEU A 130 1.94 4.35 -12.85
CA LEU A 130 2.08 5.46 -11.90
C LEU A 130 2.39 6.79 -12.60
N ILE A 131 3.34 6.82 -13.53
CA ILE A 131 3.70 8.04 -14.29
C ILE A 131 2.50 8.58 -15.09
N LYS A 132 1.67 7.70 -15.65
CA LYS A 132 0.47 8.11 -16.40
C LYS A 132 -0.67 8.57 -15.48
N GLY A 133 -0.73 8.04 -14.25
CA GLY A 133 -1.84 8.22 -13.32
C GLY A 133 -1.68 9.36 -12.31
N TYR A 134 -0.46 9.63 -11.82
CA TYR A 134 -0.25 10.43 -10.60
C TYR A 134 -0.84 11.85 -10.66
N LYS A 135 -0.87 12.48 -11.84
CA LYS A 135 -1.41 13.84 -12.00
C LYS A 135 -2.90 13.93 -11.67
N LYS A 136 -3.64 12.82 -11.83
CA LYS A 136 -5.10 12.71 -11.64
C LYS A 136 -5.49 12.33 -10.20
N ILE A 137 -4.53 12.20 -9.29
CA ILE A 137 -4.80 11.84 -7.89
C ILE A 137 -5.29 13.08 -7.14
N ASP A 138 -6.45 12.95 -6.52
CA ASP A 138 -7.04 14.00 -5.67
C ASP A 138 -6.44 14.02 -4.26
N ASP A 139 -5.98 12.86 -3.76
CA ASP A 139 -5.29 12.74 -2.47
C ASP A 139 -3.85 13.30 -2.57
N PRO A 140 -3.57 14.49 -1.98
CA PRO A 140 -2.26 15.12 -2.11
C PRO A 140 -1.15 14.34 -1.42
N ASP A 141 -1.46 13.59 -0.36
CA ASP A 141 -0.48 12.81 0.38
C ASP A 141 0.00 11.62 -0.46
N LEU A 142 -0.92 10.91 -1.13
CA LEU A 142 -0.57 9.86 -2.08
C LEU A 142 0.19 10.41 -3.29
N LYS A 143 -0.29 11.52 -3.85
CA LYS A 143 0.34 12.14 -5.02
C LYS A 143 1.79 12.51 -4.72
N ASN A 144 2.05 13.13 -3.57
CA ASN A 144 3.39 13.47 -3.14
C ASN A 144 4.24 12.24 -2.88
N PHE A 145 3.68 11.18 -2.28
CA PHE A 145 4.41 9.94 -2.08
C PHE A 145 4.86 9.32 -3.41
N ILE A 146 4.01 9.31 -4.43
CA ILE A 146 4.37 8.82 -5.77
C ILE A 146 5.44 9.71 -6.41
N ILE A 147 5.31 11.04 -6.34
CA ILE A 147 6.29 11.99 -6.89
C ILE A 147 7.66 11.78 -6.24
N GLU A 148 7.71 11.73 -4.90
CA GLU A 148 8.93 11.49 -4.12
C GLU A 148 9.57 10.15 -4.50
N TYR A 149 8.78 9.08 -4.56
CA TYR A 149 9.29 7.74 -4.86
C TYR A 149 9.82 7.61 -6.29
N LEU A 150 9.09 8.18 -7.27
CA LEU A 150 9.46 8.11 -8.68
C LEU A 150 10.49 9.17 -9.10
N LYS A 151 10.78 10.16 -8.23
CA LYS A 151 11.66 11.30 -8.50
C LYS A 151 11.17 12.14 -9.70
N LEU A 152 9.88 12.47 -9.70
CA LEU A 152 9.21 13.27 -10.74
C LEU A 152 9.23 14.78 -10.45
#